data_AF-A0A6N9UHY7-F1
#
_entry.id   AF-A0A6N9UHY7-F1
#
_cell.length_a   1.000
_cell.length_b   1.000
_cell.length_c   1.000
_cell.angle_alpha   90.00
_cell.angle_beta   90.00
_cell.angle_gamma   90.00
#
_symmetry.space_group_name_H-M   'P 1'
#
loop_
_entity.id
_entity.type
_entity.pdbx_description
1 polymer ?
#
loop_
_entity_poly.entity_id
_entity_poly.type
_entity_poly.pdbx_seq_one_letter_code
_entity_poly.pdbx_strand_id
1 'polypeptide(L)'
;MTVHGASTAKGAAVDQYTCVGAANQRWKLLYTSQYGLAYLINEKSGKCLDVQGGGKSNGTKIIQWDCNSRKNQIFHARNLTGYMALKPYHAASKCLDVPGASRQNNTRLVLWSCNNRDNQEFKPVPA
;
A
#
# COMPACT_ATOMS: atom_id res chain seq x y z
N MET A 1 0.84 -0.21 7.72
CA MET A 1 0.03 -1.07 6.81
C MET A 1 0.32 -2.52 7.16
N THR A 2 -0.70 -3.37 7.24
CA THR A 2 -0.56 -4.79 7.59
C THR A 2 -1.19 -5.68 6.53
N VAL A 3 -0.61 -6.85 6.27
CA VAL A 3 -1.36 -7.94 5.63
C VAL A 3 -2.21 -8.61 6.69
N HIS A 4 -3.53 -8.62 6.47
CA HIS A 4 -4.55 -9.13 7.36
C HIS A 4 -4.28 -10.58 7.78
N GLY A 5 -4.41 -10.85 9.07
CA GLY A 5 -4.15 -12.17 9.66
C GLY A 5 -2.73 -12.70 9.42
N ALA A 6 -1.79 -11.83 9.05
CA ALA A 6 -0.44 -12.22 8.64
C ALA A 6 -0.42 -13.29 7.53
N SER A 7 -1.44 -13.29 6.67
CA SER A 7 -1.64 -14.28 5.62
C SER A 7 -0.54 -14.20 4.55
N THR A 8 -0.20 -15.34 3.96
CA THR A 8 0.68 -15.44 2.79
C THR A 8 -0.09 -15.70 1.50
N ALA A 9 -1.43 -15.77 1.55
CA ALA A 9 -2.28 -16.03 0.40
C ALA A 9 -2.32 -14.83 -0.56
N LYS A 10 -2.47 -15.13 -1.86
CA LYS A 10 -2.79 -14.14 -2.89
C LYS A 10 -4.18 -13.57 -2.62
N GLY A 11 -4.35 -12.26 -2.78
CA GLY A 11 -5.62 -11.60 -2.52
C GLY A 11 -5.87 -11.31 -1.04
N ALA A 12 -4.95 -11.68 -0.14
CA ALA A 12 -5.08 -11.30 1.26
C ALA A 12 -5.15 -9.77 1.40
N ALA A 13 -6.01 -9.34 2.32
CA ALA A 13 -6.28 -7.94 2.55
C ALA A 13 -5.05 -7.22 3.12
N VAL A 14 -4.76 -6.00 2.63
CA VAL A 14 -3.89 -5.02 3.27
C VAL A 14 -4.69 -3.92 3.96
N ASP A 15 -4.54 -3.83 5.27
CA ASP A 15 -5.37 -3.01 6.16
C ASP A 15 -4.49 -2.10 7.02
N GLN A 16 -5.11 -1.18 7.77
CA GLN A 16 -4.43 -0.54 8.89
C GLN A 16 -4.55 -1.40 10.16
N TYR A 17 -3.53 -1.35 11.00
CA TYR A 17 -3.52 -2.00 12.30
C TYR A 17 -2.49 -1.32 13.19
N THR A 18 -2.68 -1.36 14.50
CA THR A 18 -1.70 -0.94 15.50
C THR A 18 -0.31 -1.49 15.16
N CYS A 19 0.70 -0.64 15.10
CA CYS A 19 2.07 -1.09 14.83
C CYS A 19 2.57 -1.94 16.01
N VAL A 20 2.85 -3.22 15.75
CA VAL A 20 3.39 -4.19 16.72
C VAL A 20 4.74 -4.77 16.26
N GLY A 21 5.33 -4.25 15.18
CA GLY A 21 6.65 -4.67 14.67
C GLY A 21 6.66 -6.03 13.96
N ALA A 22 5.49 -6.65 13.76
CA ALA A 22 5.38 -7.97 13.12
C ALA A 22 5.79 -7.91 11.63
N ALA A 23 6.34 -9.00 11.11
CA ALA A 23 6.83 -9.07 9.72
C ALA A 23 5.75 -8.79 8.66
N ASN A 24 4.47 -9.09 8.94
CA ASN A 24 3.37 -8.74 8.03
C ASN A 24 3.01 -7.24 8.04
N GLN A 25 3.63 -6.44 8.91
CA GLN A 25 3.53 -4.98 8.94
C GLN A 25 4.73 -4.27 8.31
N ARG A 26 5.77 -5.04 7.95
CA ARG A 26 7.00 -4.54 7.35
C ARG A 26 6.97 -4.71 5.83
N TRP A 27 7.37 -3.65 5.14
CA TRP A 27 7.34 -3.55 3.69
C TRP A 27 8.68 -3.04 3.19
N LYS A 28 9.35 -3.85 2.37
CA LYS A 28 10.56 -3.45 1.67
C LYS A 28 10.17 -2.62 0.45
N LEU A 29 10.69 -1.39 0.35
CA LEU A 29 10.62 -0.60 -0.87
C LEU A 29 11.74 -1.04 -1.81
N LEU A 30 11.37 -1.57 -2.98
CA LEU A 30 12.29 -1.91 -4.06
C LEU A 30 12.06 -0.96 -5.23
N TYR A 31 12.93 0.05 -5.36
CA TYR A 31 12.84 1.03 -6.44
C TYR A 31 13.16 0.40 -7.79
N THR A 32 12.42 0.82 -8.81
CA THR A 32 12.66 0.46 -10.21
C THR A 32 13.74 1.38 -10.82
N SER A 33 14.14 1.12 -12.07
CA SER A 33 14.99 2.04 -12.83
C SER A 33 14.33 3.39 -13.14
N GLN A 34 13.00 3.45 -13.11
CA GLN A 34 12.26 4.70 -13.29
C GLN A 34 12.15 5.44 -11.94
N TYR A 35 12.58 6.70 -11.93
CA TYR A 35 12.67 7.52 -10.73
C TYR A 35 11.34 7.58 -9.95
N GLY A 36 11.43 7.34 -8.64
CA GLY A 36 10.30 7.43 -7.70
C GLY A 36 9.30 6.26 -7.79
N LEU A 37 9.43 5.35 -8.75
CA LEU A 37 8.61 4.14 -8.82
C LEU A 37 9.22 3.00 -8.01
N ALA A 38 8.41 2.35 -7.19
CA ALA A 38 8.82 1.23 -6.35
C ALA A 38 7.75 0.14 -6.26
N TYR A 39 8.21 -1.08 -6.02
CA TYR A 39 7.39 -2.14 -5.43
C TYR A 39 7.44 -2.03 -3.90
N LEU A 40 6.32 -2.33 -3.24
CA LEU A 40 6.27 -2.56 -1.80
C LEU A 40 6.11 -4.05 -1.57
N ILE A 41 7.15 -4.70 -1.07
CA ILE A 41 7.20 -6.15 -0.88
C ILE A 41 7.02 -6.44 0.61
N ASN A 42 5.99 -7.20 0.98
CA ASN A 42 5.75 -7.57 2.37
C ASN A 42 6.85 -8.52 2.86
N GLU A 43 7.44 -8.22 4.01
CA GLU A 43 8.56 -9.02 4.54
C GLU A 43 8.15 -10.46 4.88
N LYS A 44 6.93 -10.66 5.40
CA LYS A 44 6.46 -12.01 5.76
C LYS A 44 6.19 -12.90 4.55
N SER A 45 5.53 -12.37 3.52
CA SER A 45 4.99 -13.19 2.42
C SER A 45 5.82 -13.15 1.14
N GLY A 46 6.74 -12.18 1.02
CA GLY A 46 7.47 -11.89 -0.22
C GLY A 46 6.59 -11.34 -1.36
N LYS A 47 5.33 -11.00 -1.08
CA LYS A 47 4.35 -10.56 -2.08
C LYS A 47 4.28 -9.03 -2.18
N CYS A 48 3.89 -8.56 -3.34
CA CYS A 48 3.80 -7.14 -3.64
C CYS A 48 2.45 -6.57 -3.18
N LEU A 49 2.45 -5.32 -2.71
CA LEU A 49 1.25 -4.49 -2.60
C LEU A 49 0.61 -4.39 -3.98
N ASP A 50 -0.69 -4.61 -4.07
CA ASP A 50 -1.41 -4.74 -5.34
C ASP A 50 -2.76 -4.02 -5.25
N VAL A 51 -3.04 -3.19 -6.25
CA VAL A 51 -4.39 -2.66 -6.48
C VAL A 51 -5.21 -3.75 -7.16
N GLN A 52 -6.23 -4.26 -6.45
CA GLN A 52 -6.99 -5.44 -6.87
C GLN A 52 -7.52 -5.28 -8.29
N GLY A 53 -7.11 -6.21 -9.17
CA GLY A 53 -7.53 -6.25 -10.57
C GLY A 53 -7.09 -5.04 -11.42
N GLY A 54 -6.22 -4.16 -10.91
CA GLY A 54 -5.86 -2.90 -11.56
C GLY A 54 -7.02 -1.89 -11.64
N GLY A 55 -7.98 -1.97 -10.73
CA GLY A 55 -9.13 -1.06 -10.68
C GLY A 55 -8.70 0.40 -10.46
N LYS A 56 -9.36 1.34 -11.13
CA LYS A 56 -9.05 2.78 -11.07
C LYS A 56 -10.11 3.59 -10.34
N SER A 57 -11.17 2.96 -9.85
CA SER A 57 -12.28 3.60 -9.17
C SER A 57 -11.98 3.84 -7.70
N ASN A 58 -12.63 4.85 -7.11
CA ASN A 58 -12.64 5.03 -5.66
C ASN A 58 -13.19 3.77 -4.98
N GLY A 59 -12.58 3.37 -3.88
CA GLY A 59 -12.94 2.17 -3.15
C GLY A 59 -12.34 0.87 -3.69
N THR A 60 -11.55 0.91 -4.78
CA THR A 60 -10.79 -0.27 -5.24
C THR A 60 -9.90 -0.77 -4.11
N LYS A 61 -9.98 -2.05 -3.75
CA LYS A 61 -9.30 -2.62 -2.58
C LYS A 61 -7.82 -2.86 -2.86
N ILE A 62 -7.04 -2.87 -1.77
CA ILE A 62 -5.57 -3.05 -1.82
C ILE A 62 -5.20 -4.39 -1.21
N ILE A 63 -4.74 -5.32 -2.02
CA ILE A 63 -4.38 -6.69 -1.60
C ILE A 63 -2.85 -6.85 -1.60
N GLN A 64 -2.38 -8.01 -1.17
CA GLN A 64 -1.10 -8.52 -1.63
C GLN A 64 -1.30 -9.52 -2.77
N TRP A 65 -0.35 -9.59 -3.69
CA TRP A 65 -0.33 -10.58 -4.75
C TRP A 65 1.11 -10.94 -5.15
N ASP A 66 1.29 -12.07 -5.82
CA ASP A 66 2.59 -12.41 -6.39
C ASP A 66 3.11 -11.26 -7.26
N CYS A 67 4.38 -10.89 -7.05
CA CYS A 67 5.03 -9.86 -7.83
C CYS A 67 5.13 -10.29 -9.29
N ASN A 68 4.55 -9.52 -10.22
CA ASN A 68 4.43 -9.90 -11.64
C ASN A 68 4.65 -8.73 -12.61
N SER A 69 5.31 -7.68 -12.14
CA SER A 69 5.67 -6.49 -12.92
C SER A 69 4.50 -5.70 -13.53
N ARG A 70 3.25 -6.00 -13.17
CA ARG A 70 2.11 -5.22 -13.63
C ARG A 70 2.07 -3.85 -12.96
N LYS A 71 1.59 -2.84 -13.70
CA LYS A 71 1.51 -1.44 -13.24
C LYS A 71 0.59 -1.23 -12.04
N ASN A 72 -0.22 -2.21 -11.65
CA ASN A 72 -1.03 -2.20 -10.42
C ASN A 72 -0.28 -2.64 -9.17
N GLN A 73 0.99 -3.04 -9.31
CA GLN A 73 1.90 -3.38 -8.20
C GLN A 73 3.07 -2.39 -8.05
N ILE A 74 3.13 -1.39 -8.93
CA ILE A 74 4.17 -0.36 -8.94
C ILE A 74 3.54 0.94 -8.48
N PHE A 75 4.18 1.61 -7.52
CA PHE A 75 3.70 2.84 -6.92
C PHE A 75 4.75 3.94 -7.04
N HIS A 76 4.31 5.16 -7.36
CA HIS A 76 5.07 6.35 -7.06
C HIS A 76 5.11 6.51 -5.54
N ALA A 77 6.29 6.31 -4.95
CA ALA A 77 6.55 6.57 -3.54
C ALA A 77 7.03 8.02 -3.39
N ARG A 78 6.08 8.93 -3.20
CA ARG A 78 6.38 10.36 -3.06
C ARG A 78 6.77 10.64 -1.60
N ASN A 79 8.03 10.98 -1.39
CA ASN A 79 8.52 11.40 -0.08
C ASN A 79 7.90 12.75 0.31
N LEU A 80 7.46 12.84 1.56
CA LEU A 80 6.97 14.03 2.24
C LEU A 80 7.82 14.24 3.49
N THR A 81 7.70 15.39 4.14
CA THR A 81 8.41 15.65 5.41
C THR A 81 7.90 14.69 6.50
N GLY A 82 8.62 13.59 6.74
CA GLY A 82 8.28 12.58 7.76
C GLY A 82 7.24 11.53 7.34
N TYR A 83 6.71 11.62 6.12
CA TYR A 83 5.66 10.72 5.59
C TYR A 83 5.95 10.32 4.14
N MET A 84 5.14 9.41 3.60
CA MET A 84 5.11 9.09 2.17
C MET A 84 3.68 8.98 1.65
N ALA A 85 3.46 9.43 0.43
CA ALA A 85 2.24 9.16 -0.32
C ALA A 85 2.51 8.06 -1.37
N LEU A 86 1.58 7.12 -1.49
CA LEU A 86 1.67 5.99 -2.41
C LEU A 86 0.62 6.13 -3.51
N LYS A 87 1.06 6.34 -4.76
CA LYS A 87 0.17 6.47 -5.91
C LYS A 87 0.43 5.34 -6.91
N PRO A 88 -0.56 4.51 -7.26
CA PRO A 88 -0.34 3.43 -8.22
C PRO A 88 0.01 3.98 -9.60
N TYR A 89 0.99 3.36 -10.27
CA TYR A 89 1.52 3.81 -11.56
C TYR A 89 0.45 3.86 -12.67
N HIS A 90 -0.52 2.93 -12.65
CA HIS A 90 -1.62 2.86 -13.62
C HIS A 90 -2.79 3.82 -13.35
N ALA A 91 -2.82 4.52 -12.20
CA ALA A 91 -3.93 5.39 -11.80
C ALA A 91 -3.40 6.65 -11.07
N ALA A 92 -2.78 7.55 -11.83
CA ALA A 92 -2.05 8.71 -11.30
C ALA A 92 -2.89 9.75 -10.53
N SER A 93 -4.23 9.72 -10.62
CA SER A 93 -5.13 10.56 -9.81
C SER A 93 -5.57 9.90 -8.50
N LYS A 94 -5.11 8.67 -8.23
CA LYS A 94 -5.44 7.89 -7.04
C LYS A 94 -4.27 7.80 -6.08
N CYS A 95 -4.62 7.70 -4.81
CA CYS A 95 -3.72 7.56 -3.69
C CYS A 95 -4.17 6.35 -2.86
N LEU A 96 -3.21 5.66 -2.23
CA LEU A 96 -3.51 4.72 -1.16
C LEU A 96 -4.19 5.48 -0.02
N ASP A 97 -5.29 4.95 0.51
CA ASP A 97 -6.17 5.68 1.40
C ASP A 97 -6.69 4.76 2.52
N VAL A 98 -6.70 5.28 3.75
CA VAL A 98 -7.48 4.75 4.87
C VAL A 98 -8.90 5.34 4.79
N PRO A 99 -9.93 4.54 4.43
CA PRO A 99 -11.28 5.05 4.20
C PRO A 99 -11.82 5.84 5.40
N GLY A 100 -12.38 7.02 5.10
CA GLY A 100 -13.01 7.88 6.11
C GLY A 100 -12.07 8.35 7.21
N ALA A 101 -10.75 8.32 7.00
CA ALA A 101 -9.74 8.59 8.02
C ALA A 101 -9.94 7.78 9.31
N SER A 102 -10.48 6.56 9.18
CA SER A 102 -10.70 5.65 10.30
C SER A 102 -9.42 5.45 11.10
N ARG A 103 -9.55 5.22 12.41
CA ARG A 103 -8.45 4.78 13.29
C ARG A 103 -8.62 3.35 13.79
N GLN A 104 -9.64 2.64 13.29
CA GLN A 104 -9.95 1.29 13.72
C GLN A 104 -8.98 0.29 13.08
N ASN A 105 -8.52 -0.65 13.89
CA ASN A 105 -7.79 -1.82 13.42
C ASN A 105 -8.62 -2.60 12.39
N ASN A 106 -7.92 -3.19 11.42
CA ASN A 106 -8.52 -3.94 10.30
C ASN A 106 -9.36 -3.08 9.35
N THR A 107 -9.22 -1.75 9.37
CA THR A 107 -9.80 -0.93 8.30
C THR A 107 -9.07 -1.25 6.99
N ARG A 108 -9.81 -1.82 6.04
CA ARG A 108 -9.35 -2.17 4.69
C ARG A 108 -8.87 -0.95 3.91
N LEU A 109 -7.62 -0.95 3.46
CA LEU A 109 -7.12 0.12 2.60
C LEU A 109 -7.75 0.06 1.20
N VAL A 110 -7.91 1.23 0.60
CA VAL A 110 -8.47 1.40 -0.74
C VAL A 110 -7.64 2.37 -1.57
N LEU A 111 -7.96 2.45 -2.86
CA LEU A 111 -7.68 3.65 -3.64
C LEU A 111 -8.78 4.68 -3.44
N TRP A 112 -8.36 5.93 -3.31
CA TRP A 112 -9.26 7.07 -3.36
C TRP A 112 -8.63 8.20 -4.19
N SER A 113 -9.46 9.15 -4.64
CA SER A 113 -8.96 10.36 -5.28
C SER A 113 -7.99 11.05 -4.34
N CYS A 114 -6.80 11.39 -4.86
CA CYS A 114 -5.80 12.11 -4.07
C CYS A 114 -6.38 13.44 -3.58
N ASN A 115 -6.29 13.71 -2.29
CA ASN A 115 -6.85 14.91 -1.66
C ASN A 115 -5.90 15.53 -0.63
N ASN A 116 -4.66 15.05 -0.53
CA ASN A 116 -3.61 15.56 0.38
C ASN A 116 -4.04 15.62 1.86
N ARG A 117 -4.94 14.73 2.28
CA ARG A 117 -5.28 14.54 3.69
C ARG A 117 -4.42 13.46 4.31
N ASP A 118 -4.23 13.56 5.63
CA ASP A 118 -3.37 12.66 6.41
C ASP A 118 -3.69 11.17 6.23
N ASN A 119 -4.94 10.81 5.92
CA ASN A 119 -5.33 9.41 5.69
C ASN A 119 -4.80 8.82 4.36
N GLN A 120 -4.07 9.63 3.57
CA GLN A 120 -3.33 9.22 2.36
C GLN A 120 -1.81 9.35 2.52
N GLU A 121 -1.34 9.68 3.72
CA GLU A 121 0.06 9.87 4.06
C GLU A 121 0.48 8.84 5.11
N PHE A 122 1.47 8.02 4.78
CA PHE A 122 1.88 6.89 5.62
C PHE A 122 3.24 7.19 6.21
N LYS A 123 3.37 7.06 7.53
CA LYS A 123 4.66 7.24 8.22
C LYS A 123 5.50 5.96 8.09
N PRO A 124 6.68 6.00 7.42
CA PRO A 124 7.65 4.93 7.55
C PRO A 124 8.17 4.91 8.98
N VAL A 125 8.13 3.76 9.64
CA VAL A 125 8.70 3.57 10.97
C VAL A 125 9.92 2.67 10.83
N PRO A 126 11.09 3.03 11.40
CA PRO A 126 12.24 2.13 11.45
C PRO A 126 11.84 0.78 12.07
N ALA A 127 12.40 -0.29 11.51
CA ALA A 127 12.20 -1.66 12.00
C ALA A 127 12.98 -1.91 13.30
#